data_AF-A0A7Y1MQD5-F1
#
_entry.id   AF-A0A7Y1MQD5-F1
#
_cell.length_a   1.000
_cell.length_b   1.000
_cell.length_c   1.000
_cell.angle_alpha   90.00
_cell.angle_beta   90.00
_cell.angle_gamma   90.00
#
_symmetry.space_group_name_H-M   'P 1'
#
loop_
_entity.id
_entity.type
_entity.pdbx_description
1 polymer ?
#
loop_
_entity_poly.entity_id
_entity_poly.type
_entity_poly.pdbx_seq_one_letter_code
_entity_poly.pdbx_strand_id
1 'polypeptide(L)'
;MSFNKKRFSIKDLTAHKIKCKKAAQDWLDSDCLILDTETTGLDGNAEIIEISIIDKDFNVLFNTLVKPSCEILPEVTAINNITNQDVEHEKTFDEIYPNLKEILENRLVVMYNRAAAKTECNT
;
A
#
# COMPACT_ATOMS: atom_id res chain seq x y z
N MET A 1 3.60 -31.57 21.44
CA MET A 1 3.70 -30.11 21.67
C MET A 1 2.32 -29.52 21.51
N SER A 2 1.74 -29.00 22.59
CA SER A 2 0.38 -28.47 22.60
C SER A 2 0.37 -27.05 22.05
N PHE A 3 -0.28 -26.82 20.90
CA PHE A 3 -0.53 -25.47 20.39
C PHE A 3 -1.60 -24.81 21.25
N ASN A 4 -1.17 -23.88 22.10
CA ASN A 4 -2.06 -23.07 22.91
C ASN A 4 -2.76 -22.03 22.02
N LYS A 5 -3.84 -22.43 21.34
CA LYS A 5 -4.76 -21.48 20.70
C LYS A 5 -5.49 -20.74 21.82
N LYS A 6 -4.97 -19.58 22.24
CA LYS A 6 -5.76 -18.61 23.00
C LYS A 6 -7.02 -18.31 22.20
N ARG A 7 -8.14 -18.91 22.61
CA ARG A 7 -9.47 -18.59 22.11
C ARG A 7 -9.80 -17.21 22.64
N PHE A 8 -9.69 -16.19 21.79
CA PHE A 8 -10.17 -14.85 22.14
C PHE A 8 -11.66 -14.92 22.48
N SER A 9 -12.06 -14.29 23.58
CA SER A 9 -13.47 -14.18 23.94
C SER A 9 -14.19 -13.33 22.88
N ILE A 10 -15.49 -13.60 22.67
CA ILE A 10 -16.35 -12.76 21.80
C ILE A 10 -16.30 -11.28 22.26
N LYS A 11 -16.15 -11.04 23.57
CA LYS A 11 -15.99 -9.70 24.15
C LYS A 11 -14.67 -9.04 23.71
N ASP A 12 -13.57 -9.80 23.66
CA ASP A 12 -12.26 -9.30 23.25
C ASP A 12 -12.23 -8.95 21.75
N LEU A 13 -12.88 -9.78 20.93
CA LEU A 13 -13.07 -9.52 19.50
C LEU A 13 -13.90 -8.24 19.27
N THR A 14 -14.89 -7.99 20.10
CA THR A 14 -15.75 -6.80 20.00
C THR A 14 -14.98 -5.53 20.37
N ALA A 15 -14.22 -5.57 21.47
CA ALA A 15 -13.36 -4.45 21.87
C ALA A 15 -12.28 -4.13 20.83
N HIS A 16 -11.67 -5.17 20.24
CA HIS A 16 -10.68 -5.00 19.17
C HIS A 16 -11.28 -4.33 17.92
N LYS A 17 -12.47 -4.77 17.49
CA LYS A 17 -13.19 -4.14 16.37
C LYS A 17 -13.51 -2.66 16.62
N ILE A 18 -13.91 -2.31 17.84
CA ILE A 18 -14.18 -0.91 18.22
C ILE A 18 -12.90 -0.07 18.10
N LYS A 19 -11.76 -0.59 18.58
CA LYS A 19 -10.47 0.10 18.47
C LYS A 19 -10.06 0.31 17.01
N CYS A 20 -10.17 -0.71 16.16
CA CYS A 20 -9.86 -0.58 14.73
C CYS A 20 -10.79 0.41 14.04
N LYS A 21 -12.10 0.37 14.35
CA LYS A 21 -13.07 1.34 13.81
C LYS A 21 -12.71 2.77 14.21
N LYS A 22 -12.35 3.00 15.48
CA LYS A 22 -11.96 4.34 15.95
C LYS A 22 -10.71 4.83 15.24
N ALA A 23 -9.69 3.98 15.11
CA ALA A 23 -8.46 4.33 14.41
C ALA A 23 -8.70 4.65 12.92
N ALA A 24 -9.51 3.84 12.24
CA ALA A 24 -9.89 4.12 10.84
C ALA A 24 -10.65 5.45 10.72
N GLN A 25 -11.58 5.73 11.64
CA GLN A 25 -12.27 7.02 11.68
C GLN A 25 -11.30 8.17 11.90
N ASP A 26 -10.35 8.04 12.83
CA ASP A 26 -9.35 9.08 13.09
C ASP A 26 -8.47 9.38 11.87
N TRP A 27 -8.13 8.37 11.07
CA TRP A 27 -7.38 8.56 9.83
C TRP A 27 -8.21 9.30 8.78
N LEU A 28 -9.48 8.89 8.61
CA LEU A 28 -10.41 9.57 7.69
C LEU A 28 -10.68 11.01 8.11
N ASP A 29 -10.83 11.27 9.41
CA ASP A 29 -11.03 12.62 9.96
C ASP A 29 -9.77 13.51 9.81
N SER A 30 -8.60 12.91 9.57
CA SER A 30 -7.31 13.58 9.34
C SER A 30 -6.96 13.76 7.86
N ASP A 31 -7.94 13.60 6.95
CA ASP A 31 -7.75 13.67 5.50
C ASP A 31 -6.60 12.77 5.00
N CYS A 32 -6.57 11.52 5.48
CA CYS A 32 -5.55 10.57 5.07
C CYS A 32 -5.60 10.26 3.57
N LEU A 33 -4.43 9.92 3.03
CA LEU A 33 -4.30 9.30 1.72
C LEU A 33 -4.30 7.78 1.88
N ILE A 34 -5.04 7.09 1.03
CA ILE A 34 -5.02 5.64 0.95
C ILE A 34 -4.12 5.27 -0.23
N LEU A 35 -3.08 4.50 0.04
CA LEU A 35 -2.06 4.11 -0.93
C LEU A 35 -2.00 2.59 -1.04
N ASP A 36 -1.93 2.13 -2.28
CA ASP A 36 -1.72 0.73 -2.63
C ASP A 36 -0.60 0.61 -3.67
N THR A 37 0.09 -0.53 -3.66
CA THR A 37 1.20 -0.81 -4.58
C THR A 37 1.21 -2.26 -5.00
N GLU A 38 1.44 -2.49 -6.28
CA GLU A 38 1.88 -3.79 -6.78
C GLU A 38 3.39 -3.78 -6.98
N THR A 39 4.02 -4.92 -6.76
CA THR A 39 5.49 -5.03 -6.74
C THR A 39 5.98 -6.29 -7.46
N THR A 40 7.25 -6.31 -7.88
CA THR A 40 7.90 -7.48 -8.49
C THR A 40 8.18 -8.61 -7.49
N GLY A 41 7.88 -8.44 -6.20
CA GLY A 41 8.17 -9.42 -5.15
C GLY A 41 7.86 -8.88 -3.76
N LEU A 42 8.29 -9.60 -2.71
CA LEU A 42 8.04 -9.20 -1.30
C LEU A 42 9.32 -9.00 -0.49
N ASP A 43 10.49 -9.10 -1.12
CA ASP A 43 11.79 -8.91 -0.48
C ASP A 43 12.30 -7.47 -0.63
N GLY A 44 13.47 -7.19 -0.06
CA GLY A 44 14.07 -5.85 -0.09
C GLY A 44 14.56 -5.39 -1.47
N ASN A 45 14.55 -6.26 -2.49
CA ASN A 45 14.90 -5.93 -3.86
C ASN A 45 13.66 -5.78 -4.76
N ALA A 46 12.46 -5.96 -4.20
CA ALA A 46 11.23 -5.80 -4.95
C ALA A 46 11.05 -4.34 -5.41
N GLU A 47 10.66 -4.18 -6.67
CA GLU A 47 10.39 -2.89 -7.29
C GLU A 47 8.89 -2.67 -7.42
N ILE A 48 8.45 -1.41 -7.34
CA ILE A 48 7.04 -1.03 -7.55
C ILE A 48 6.74 -1.09 -9.05
N ILE A 49 5.62 -1.73 -9.40
CA ILE A 49 5.12 -1.84 -10.79
C ILE A 49 3.74 -1.19 -10.98
N GLU A 50 3.05 -0.87 -9.88
CA GLU A 50 1.86 -0.02 -9.87
C GLU A 50 1.84 0.79 -8.58
N ILE A 51 1.37 2.03 -8.65
CA ILE A 51 1.04 2.84 -7.47
C ILE A 51 -0.29 3.55 -7.65
N SER A 52 -1.17 3.38 -6.67
CA SER A 52 -2.52 3.95 -6.63
C SER A 52 -2.70 4.74 -5.33
N ILE A 53 -3.17 5.99 -5.44
CA ILE A 53 -3.41 6.91 -4.32
C ILE A 53 -4.79 7.55 -4.48
N ILE A 54 -5.61 7.41 -3.43
CA ILE A 54 -6.90 8.08 -3.33
C ILE A 54 -7.02 8.88 -2.03
N ASP A 55 -7.91 9.86 -1.99
CA ASP A 55 -8.33 10.51 -0.75
C ASP A 55 -9.53 9.80 -0.09
N LYS A 56 -9.96 10.30 1.07
CA LYS A 56 -11.12 9.78 1.83
C LYS A 56 -12.45 9.88 1.08
N ASP A 57 -12.55 10.75 0.08
CA ASP A 57 -13.74 10.98 -0.73
C ASP A 57 -13.69 10.16 -2.05
N PHE A 58 -12.71 9.26 -2.17
CA PHE A 58 -12.44 8.38 -3.31
C PHE A 58 -11.99 9.11 -4.57
N ASN A 59 -11.48 10.33 -4.47
CA ASN A 59 -10.84 10.99 -5.60
C ASN A 59 -9.49 10.33 -5.88
N VAL A 60 -9.24 9.99 -7.15
CA VAL A 60 -7.94 9.47 -7.59
C VAL A 60 -6.95 10.62 -7.71
N LEU A 61 -5.91 10.58 -6.88
CA LEU A 61 -4.82 11.57 -6.90
C LEU A 61 -3.64 11.08 -7.72
N PHE A 62 -3.41 9.78 -7.75
CA PHE A 62 -2.37 9.13 -8.53
C PHE A 62 -2.79 7.70 -8.86
N ASN A 63 -2.58 7.27 -10.09
CA ASN A 63 -2.81 5.87 -10.51
C ASN A 63 -1.98 5.63 -11.77
N THR A 64 -0.91 4.84 -11.66
CA THR A 64 -0.03 4.56 -12.78
C THR A 64 0.66 3.22 -12.62
N LEU A 65 0.91 2.58 -13.75
CA LEU A 65 1.92 1.55 -13.86
C LEU A 65 3.31 2.18 -13.83
N VAL A 66 4.30 1.38 -13.42
CA VAL A 66 5.70 1.79 -13.25
C VAL A 66 6.59 0.75 -13.91
N LYS A 67 7.55 1.21 -14.70
CA LYS A 67 8.53 0.34 -15.35
C LYS A 67 9.64 -0.05 -14.35
N PRO A 68 9.74 -1.35 -13.99
CA PRO A 68 10.84 -1.83 -13.17
C PRO A 68 12.13 -1.97 -14.00
N SER A 69 13.26 -2.08 -13.30
CA SER A 69 14.57 -2.40 -13.88
C SER A 69 14.77 -3.90 -14.10
N CYS A 70 13.93 -4.74 -13.47
CA CYS A 70 13.92 -6.19 -13.56
C CYS A 70 12.69 -6.74 -14.30
N GLU A 71 12.77 -7.99 -14.74
CA GLU A 71 11.63 -8.69 -15.35
C GLU A 71 10.60 -9.08 -14.27
N ILE A 72 9.32 -8.84 -14.56
CA ILE A 72 8.21 -9.34 -13.74
C ILE A 72 8.08 -10.84 -13.98
N LEU A 73 8.26 -11.64 -12.94
CA LEU A 73 8.16 -13.10 -13.03
C LEU A 73 6.71 -13.55 -13.25
N PRO A 74 6.45 -14.65 -13.98
CA PRO A 74 5.09 -15.13 -14.26
C PRO A 74 4.24 -15.38 -13.00
N GLU A 75 4.84 -15.82 -11.90
CA GLU A 75 4.14 -16.02 -10.63
C GLU A 75 3.66 -14.71 -9.99
N VAL A 76 4.35 -13.59 -10.25
CA VAL A 76 3.95 -12.26 -9.79
C VAL A 76 2.79 -11.76 -10.64
N THR A 77 2.93 -11.86 -11.97
CA THR A 77 1.84 -11.58 -12.91
C THR A 77 0.58 -12.41 -12.60
N ALA A 78 0.73 -13.67 -12.18
CA ALA A 78 -0.41 -14.50 -11.80
C ALA A 78 -1.17 -14.01 -10.55
N ILE A 79 -0.53 -13.17 -9.72
CA ILE A 79 -1.13 -12.59 -8.51
C ILE A 79 -1.78 -11.25 -8.82
N ASN A 80 -1.07 -10.36 -9.53
CA ASN A 80 -1.49 -8.97 -9.72
C ASN A 80 -2.02 -8.65 -11.13
N ASN A 81 -1.89 -9.57 -12.09
CA ASN A 81 -2.30 -9.43 -13.48
C ASN A 81 -1.53 -8.37 -14.30
N ILE A 82 -0.34 -7.94 -13.84
CA ILE A 82 0.52 -6.99 -14.56
C ILE A 82 1.63 -7.77 -15.26
N THR A 83 1.76 -7.56 -16.57
CA THR A 83 2.76 -8.20 -17.42
C THR A 83 3.93 -7.27 -17.72
N ASN A 84 5.06 -7.84 -18.19
CA ASN A 84 6.19 -7.03 -18.67
C ASN A 84 5.80 -6.11 -19.84
N GLN A 85 4.83 -6.50 -20.67
CA GLN A 85 4.33 -5.69 -21.78
C GLN A 85 3.54 -4.47 -21.29
N ASP A 86 2.76 -4.62 -20.22
CA ASP A 86 1.95 -3.52 -19.67
C ASP A 86 2.83 -2.38 -19.16
N VAL A 87 4.03 -2.69 -18.68
CA VAL A 87 4.97 -1.71 -18.09
C VAL A 87 6.11 -1.29 -19.02
N GLU A 88 6.21 -1.85 -20.23
CA GLU A 88 7.40 -1.72 -21.10
C GLU A 88 7.72 -0.26 -21.46
N HIS A 89 6.68 0.56 -21.61
CA HIS A 89 6.77 1.95 -22.05
C HIS A 89 6.36 2.94 -20.94
N GLU A 90 6.14 2.44 -19.73
CA GLU A 90 5.77 3.26 -18.59
C GLU A 90 6.98 3.99 -18.01
N LYS A 91 6.70 4.98 -17.16
CA LYS A 91 7.73 5.73 -16.45
C LYS A 91 8.39 4.86 -15.39
N THR A 92 9.68 5.09 -15.19
CA THR A 92 10.43 4.52 -14.06
C THR A 92 10.02 5.17 -12.74
N PHE A 93 10.36 4.53 -11.62
CA PHE A 93 10.07 5.08 -10.30
C PHE A 93 10.69 6.47 -10.08
N ASP A 94 11.94 6.66 -10.51
CA ASP A 94 12.65 7.94 -10.38
C ASP A 94 11.95 9.08 -11.12
N GLU A 95 11.34 8.78 -12.27
CA GLU A 95 10.60 9.77 -13.07
C GLU A 95 9.27 10.19 -12.42
N ILE A 96 8.63 9.29 -11.67
CA ILE A 96 7.36 9.59 -10.98
C ILE A 96 7.56 10.11 -9.55
N TYR A 97 8.73 9.87 -8.95
CA TYR A 97 9.02 10.21 -7.57
C TYR A 97 8.76 11.69 -7.21
N PRO A 98 9.12 12.70 -8.04
CA PRO A 98 8.82 14.09 -7.72
C PRO A 98 7.32 14.36 -7.54
N ASN A 99 6.48 13.79 -8.40
CA ASN A 99 5.02 13.95 -8.32
C ASN A 99 4.46 13.20 -7.10
N LEU A 100 4.95 11.99 -6.84
CA LEU A 100 4.57 11.23 -5.65
C LEU A 100 4.94 11.99 -4.38
N LYS A 101 6.15 12.56 -4.31
CA LYS A 101 6.60 13.36 -3.17
C LYS A 101 5.66 14.53 -2.92
N GLU A 102 5.31 15.29 -3.94
CA GLU A 102 4.40 16.43 -3.82
C GLU A 102 3.02 16.02 -3.26
N ILE A 103 2.49 14.87 -3.69
CA ILE A 103 1.20 14.36 -3.22
C ILE A 103 1.27 13.89 -1.77
N LEU A 104 2.37 13.23 -1.38
CA LEU A 104 2.51 12.54 -0.10
C LEU A 104 3.09 13.42 1.02
N GLU A 105 3.79 14.50 0.69
CA GLU A 105 4.51 15.34 1.64
C GLU A 105 3.57 15.93 2.70
N ASN A 106 3.93 15.76 3.98
CA ASN A 106 3.13 16.19 5.14
C ASN A 106 1.70 15.60 5.23
N ARG A 107 1.45 14.45 4.58
CA ARG A 107 0.16 13.75 4.63
C ARG A 107 0.24 12.47 5.44
N LEU A 108 -0.83 12.17 6.16
CA LEU A 108 -1.02 10.85 6.75
C LEU A 108 -1.33 9.84 5.63
N VAL A 109 -0.46 8.86 5.44
CA VAL A 109 -0.66 7.79 4.46
C VAL A 109 -1.09 6.51 5.17
N VAL A 110 -2.19 5.92 4.70
CA VAL A 110 -2.71 4.63 5.14
C VAL A 110 -2.50 3.63 4.01
N MET A 111 -1.76 2.58 4.31
CA MET A 111 -1.52 1.45 3.40
C MET A 111 -1.71 0.15 4.17
N TYR A 112 -2.21 -0.89 3.51
CA TYR A 112 -2.32 -2.22 4.10
C TYR A 112 -1.21 -3.11 3.55
N ASN A 113 -0.06 -3.11 4.22
CA ASN A 113 1.04 -4.01 3.90
C ASN A 113 1.44 -4.83 5.13
N ARG A 114 1.90 -6.07 4.93
CA ARG A 114 2.42 -6.98 5.95
C ARG A 114 3.58 -6.38 6.76
N ALA A 115 4.22 -5.32 6.28
CA ALA A 115 5.28 -4.57 6.96
C ALA A 115 4.83 -3.34 7.77
N ALA A 116 3.53 -2.98 7.75
CA ALA A 116 2.91 -1.76 8.31
C ALA A 116 3.80 -0.86 9.20
N ALA A 117 4.45 0.12 8.56
CA ALA A 117 4.84 1.35 9.22
C ALA A 117 3.73 2.38 8.98
N LYS A 118 3.24 3.00 10.07
CA LYS A 118 2.71 4.36 9.94
C LYS A 118 3.93 5.24 9.70
N THR A 119 4.14 5.68 8.47
CA THR A 119 5.24 6.58 8.15
C THR A 119 4.67 7.99 8.05
N GLU A 120 5.05 8.85 9.00
CA GLU A 120 5.08 10.28 8.75
C GLU A 120 6.22 10.49 7.76
N CYS A 121 5.91 10.93 6.54
CA CYS A 121 6.94 11.30 5.57
C CYS A 121 7.50 12.67 5.99
N ASN A 122 8.46 12.66 6.91
CA ASN A 122 9.23 13.84 7.28
C ASN A 122 10.53 13.86 6.47
N THR A 123 10.77 15.00 5.83
CA THR A 123 11.92 15.36 4.99
C THR A 123 13.28 14.98 5.56
#